data_AF-A0A7S0JPH4-F1
#
_entry.id   AF-A0A7S0JPH4-F1
#
_cell.length_a   1.000
_cell.length_b   1.000
_cell.length_c   1.000
_cell.angle_alpha   90.00
_cell.angle_beta   90.00
_cell.angle_gamma   90.00
#
_symmetry.space_group_name_H-M   'P 1'
#
loop_
_entity.id
_entity.type
_entity.pdbx_description
1 polymer ?
#
loop_
_entity_poly.entity_id
_entity_poly.type
_entity_poly.pdbx_seq_one_letter_code
_entity_poly.pdbx_strand_id
1 'polypeptide(L)'
;MTVASVYSDRVPTSAQLDARTHGRADVLLLIVKLVLTALLTYGTSTAPQWLLVGVLAVSGVLWLFLFLTMVPFARLVMNAAHVGMATAFLWATLCAVIVWASEGAQDVGVILVLGTPLAGVLGFTGAYMRFYGILEQDDPYGMRSMWMVTLWTRERLREAHRSKRRHEGIPIPGLQVAEPPPSVHVSRWGIKPAEGQSWSSALEASAVTGIEALEDLFASVGIAHSIASTFYKVTTQLSHYKERQ
;
A
#
# COMPACT_ATOMS: atom_id res chain seq x y z
N MET A 1 20.37 -17.85 -12.35
CA MET A 1 20.34 -18.09 -10.89
C MET A 1 20.89 -16.85 -10.21
N THR A 2 20.03 -16.04 -9.60
CA THR A 2 20.45 -14.85 -8.84
C THR A 2 20.37 -15.17 -7.35
N VAL A 3 21.54 -15.31 -6.72
CA VAL A 3 21.66 -15.40 -5.26
C VAL A 3 21.27 -14.03 -4.70
N ALA A 4 20.06 -13.94 -4.13
CA ALA A 4 19.67 -12.79 -3.35
C ALA A 4 20.46 -12.84 -2.04
N SER A 5 21.48 -11.99 -1.90
CA SER A 5 22.18 -11.81 -0.63
C SER A 5 21.19 -11.26 0.40
N VAL A 6 20.77 -12.12 1.32
CA VAL A 6 19.88 -11.76 2.42
C VAL A 6 20.72 -10.98 3.44
N TYR A 7 20.71 -9.66 3.34
CA TYR A 7 21.19 -8.80 4.42
C TYR A 7 20.13 -8.79 5.53
N SER A 8 20.57 -8.90 6.79
CA SER A 8 19.69 -8.97 7.96
C SER A 8 20.00 -7.76 8.84
N ASP A 9 19.16 -6.74 8.75
CA ASP A 9 19.23 -5.58 9.64
C ASP A 9 18.77 -5.97 11.06
N ARG A 10 19.55 -5.57 12.08
CA ARG A 10 19.38 -5.91 13.49
C ARG A 10 18.51 -4.90 14.26
N VAL A 11 18.09 -3.81 13.63
CA VAL A 11 17.33 -2.74 14.31
C VAL A 11 15.82 -2.88 14.03
N PRO A 12 14.99 -3.24 15.03
CA PRO A 12 13.56 -3.53 14.84
C PRO A 12 12.70 -2.28 14.54
N THR A 13 13.24 -1.08 14.72
CA THR A 13 12.55 0.21 14.53
C THR A 13 13.00 0.97 13.28
N SER A 14 13.88 0.42 12.45
CA SER A 14 14.37 1.11 11.24
C SER A 14 13.29 1.16 10.15
N ALA A 15 13.11 2.34 9.54
CA ALA A 15 12.21 2.57 8.40
C ALA A 15 12.78 2.02 7.06
N GLN A 16 13.86 1.24 7.11
CA GLN A 16 14.51 0.66 5.94
C GLN A 16 13.78 -0.62 5.51
N LEU A 17 13.56 -0.75 4.20
CA LEU A 17 12.92 -1.92 3.54
C LEU A 17 13.75 -3.23 3.65
N ASP A 18 14.86 -3.19 4.40
CA ASP A 18 15.96 -4.17 4.40
C ASP A 18 15.72 -5.47 5.16
N ALA A 19 14.56 -5.66 5.78
CA ALA A 19 14.18 -6.98 6.28
C ALA A 19 12.71 -7.23 5.99
N ARG A 20 12.41 -8.28 5.20
CA ARG A 20 11.08 -8.86 4.94
C ARG A 20 9.96 -7.97 5.50
N THR A 21 9.60 -6.91 4.80
CA THR A 21 8.51 -6.01 5.20
C THR A 21 7.21 -6.78 5.45
N HIS A 22 7.02 -7.90 4.75
CA HIS A 22 6.00 -8.92 5.00
C HIS A 22 6.03 -9.48 6.44
N GLY A 23 7.21 -9.86 6.95
CA GLY A 23 7.34 -10.52 8.24
C GLY A 23 7.23 -9.59 9.45
N ARG A 24 7.62 -8.31 9.32
CA ARG A 24 7.61 -7.37 10.45
C ARG A 24 6.19 -7.03 10.92
N ALA A 25 5.29 -6.70 9.99
CA ALA A 25 3.91 -6.40 10.33
C ALA A 25 3.19 -7.64 10.88
N ASP A 26 3.44 -8.81 10.31
CA ASP A 26 2.87 -10.08 10.79
C ASP A 26 3.39 -10.44 12.19
N VAL A 27 4.69 -10.28 12.46
CA VAL A 27 5.28 -10.51 13.79
C VAL A 27 4.74 -9.51 14.80
N LEU A 28 4.66 -8.22 14.46
CA LEU A 28 4.07 -7.20 15.34
C LEU A 28 2.60 -7.51 15.64
N LEU A 29 1.81 -7.90 14.62
CA LEU A 29 0.44 -8.34 14.84
C LEU A 29 0.35 -9.59 15.70
N LEU A 30 1.28 -10.53 15.56
CA LEU A 30 1.33 -11.74 16.37
C LEU A 30 1.64 -11.41 17.83
N ILE A 31 2.58 -10.49 18.09
CA ILE A 31 2.86 -9.97 19.43
C ILE A 31 1.62 -9.28 20.00
N VAL A 32 0.98 -8.39 19.23
CA VAL A 32 -0.25 -7.71 19.64
C VAL A 32 -1.36 -8.71 19.97
N LYS A 33 -1.57 -9.72 19.12
CA LYS A 33 -2.54 -10.79 19.37
C LYS A 33 -2.21 -11.56 20.64
N LEU A 34 -0.94 -11.93 20.85
CA LEU A 34 -0.50 -12.66 22.03
C LEU A 34 -0.74 -11.86 23.31
N VAL A 35 -0.40 -10.57 23.31
CA VAL A 35 -0.65 -9.66 24.42
C VAL A 35 -2.15 -9.50 24.68
N LEU A 36 -2.95 -9.29 23.63
CA LEU A 36 -4.41 -9.20 23.75
C LEU A 36 -5.02 -10.48 24.30
N THR A 37 -4.62 -11.65 23.80
CA THR A 37 -5.12 -12.94 24.28
C THR A 37 -4.73 -13.14 25.74
N ALA A 38 -3.48 -12.86 26.13
CA ALA A 38 -3.06 -12.99 27.52
C ALA A 38 -3.87 -12.06 28.46
N LEU A 39 -4.05 -10.80 28.08
CA LEU A 39 -4.80 -9.81 28.88
C LEU A 39 -6.29 -10.11 28.95
N LEU A 40 -6.92 -10.53 27.85
CA LEU A 40 -8.36 -10.82 27.84
C LEU A 40 -8.70 -12.17 28.47
N THR A 41 -7.78 -13.14 28.45
CA THR A 41 -8.01 -14.45 29.08
C THR A 41 -7.68 -14.45 30.57
N TYR A 42 -6.58 -13.82 30.98
CA TYR A 42 -6.11 -13.86 32.38
C TYR A 42 -6.29 -12.54 33.12
N GLY A 43 -6.37 -11.42 32.40
CA GLY A 43 -6.43 -10.08 32.98
C GLY A 43 -7.83 -9.56 33.28
N THR A 44 -8.90 -10.21 32.80
CA THR A 44 -10.27 -9.69 32.99
C THR A 44 -10.73 -9.65 34.44
N SER A 45 -10.17 -10.50 35.32
CA SER A 45 -10.46 -10.51 36.75
C SER A 45 -9.52 -9.63 37.59
N THR A 46 -8.37 -9.22 37.05
CA THR A 46 -7.28 -8.58 37.80
C THR A 46 -6.94 -7.18 37.32
N ALA A 47 -7.17 -6.88 36.04
CA ALA A 47 -6.87 -5.59 35.43
C ALA A 47 -8.09 -4.66 35.47
N PRO A 48 -7.87 -3.35 35.69
CA PRO A 48 -8.96 -2.38 35.64
C PRO A 48 -9.48 -2.24 34.21
N GLN A 49 -10.80 -2.01 34.06
CA GLN A 49 -11.47 -1.97 32.75
C GLN A 49 -10.88 -0.93 31.79
N TRP A 50 -10.45 0.24 32.29
CA TRP A 50 -9.83 1.29 31.46
C TRP A 50 -8.55 0.81 30.78
N LEU A 51 -7.78 -0.08 31.43
CA LEU A 51 -6.56 -0.65 30.85
C LEU A 51 -6.91 -1.60 29.71
N LEU A 52 -7.93 -2.45 29.89
CA LEU A 52 -8.38 -3.38 28.85
C LEU A 52 -8.86 -2.63 27.60
N VAL A 53 -9.69 -1.61 27.79
CA VAL A 53 -10.20 -0.75 26.70
C VAL A 53 -9.05 0.02 26.03
N GLY A 54 -8.10 0.55 26.82
CA GLY A 54 -6.92 1.24 26.31
C GLY A 54 -6.05 0.34 25.43
N VAL A 55 -5.78 -0.90 25.86
CA VAL A 55 -4.98 -1.85 25.08
C VAL A 55 -5.70 -2.25 23.79
N LEU A 56 -7.02 -2.45 23.82
CA LEU A 56 -7.82 -2.67 22.60
C LEU A 56 -7.67 -1.50 21.62
N ALA A 57 -7.83 -0.26 22.11
CA ALA A 57 -7.75 0.93 21.26
C ALA A 57 -6.36 1.08 20.62
N VAL A 58 -5.30 0.97 21.42
CA VAL A 58 -3.92 1.04 20.94
C VAL A 58 -3.64 -0.06 19.92
N SER A 59 -4.09 -1.28 20.18
CA SER A 59 -3.90 -2.41 19.27
C SER A 59 -4.61 -2.20 17.92
N GLY A 60 -5.84 -1.68 17.94
CA GLY A 60 -6.60 -1.37 16.73
C GLY A 60 -5.97 -0.24 15.91
N VAL A 61 -5.51 0.82 16.58
CA VAL A 61 -4.82 1.95 15.93
C VAL A 61 -3.49 1.47 15.33
N LEU A 62 -2.73 0.67 16.06
CA LEU A 62 -1.47 0.12 15.58
C LEU A 62 -1.68 -0.79 14.37
N TRP A 63 -2.68 -1.69 14.42
CA TRP A 63 -3.05 -2.54 13.29
C TRP A 63 -3.41 -1.70 12.06
N LEU A 64 -4.28 -0.71 12.24
CA LEU A 64 -4.67 0.19 11.16
C LEU A 64 -3.47 0.94 10.56
N PHE A 65 -2.60 1.47 11.44
CA PHE A 65 -1.41 2.21 11.04
C PHE A 65 -0.44 1.34 10.23
N LEU A 66 -0.14 0.12 10.69
CA LEU A 66 0.77 -0.81 10.01
C LEU A 66 0.31 -1.09 8.57
N PHE A 67 -0.99 -1.33 8.37
CA PHE A 67 -1.51 -1.73 7.06
C PHE A 67 -1.79 -0.55 6.12
N LEU A 68 -1.99 0.66 6.65
CA LEU A 68 -2.11 1.88 5.84
C LEU A 68 -0.76 2.48 5.45
N THR A 69 0.29 2.31 6.27
CA THR A 69 1.57 3.00 6.07
C THR A 69 2.68 2.08 5.58
N MET A 70 2.82 0.90 6.18
CA MET A 70 3.86 -0.05 5.79
C MET A 70 3.41 -0.94 4.64
N VAL A 71 2.09 -1.05 4.42
CA VAL A 71 1.44 -1.80 3.32
C VAL A 71 2.17 -3.12 3.11
N PRO A 72 2.14 -4.00 4.14
CA PRO A 72 3.09 -5.09 4.23
C PRO A 72 2.97 -6.01 3.03
N PHE A 73 1.83 -6.09 2.35
CA PHE A 73 1.65 -6.97 1.22
C PHE A 73 1.78 -6.27 -0.14
N ALA A 74 2.33 -6.99 -1.12
CA ALA A 74 2.36 -6.53 -2.52
C ALA A 74 0.96 -6.50 -3.17
N ARG A 75 -0.08 -7.01 -2.50
CA ARG A 75 -1.45 -7.10 -3.00
C ARG A 75 -2.34 -6.09 -2.27
N LEU A 76 -2.81 -5.08 -3.01
CA LEU A 76 -3.68 -4.02 -2.49
C LEU A 76 -4.93 -4.57 -1.78
N VAL A 77 -5.62 -5.53 -2.40
CA VAL A 77 -6.86 -6.12 -1.87
C VAL A 77 -6.67 -6.67 -0.46
N MET A 78 -5.53 -7.33 -0.21
CA MET A 78 -5.24 -7.93 1.08
C MET A 78 -4.96 -6.86 2.14
N ASN A 79 -4.17 -5.83 1.81
CA ASN A 79 -3.98 -4.72 2.74
C ASN A 79 -5.29 -4.00 3.03
N ALA A 80 -6.11 -3.73 2.02
CA ALA A 80 -7.42 -3.12 2.20
C ALA A 80 -8.36 -3.96 3.08
N ALA A 81 -8.33 -5.29 2.94
CA ALA A 81 -9.06 -6.19 3.82
C ALA A 81 -8.59 -6.07 5.29
N HIS A 82 -7.29 -6.02 5.53
CA HIS A 82 -6.76 -5.80 6.87
C HIS A 82 -7.12 -4.43 7.45
N VAL A 83 -7.10 -3.37 6.64
CA VAL A 83 -7.56 -2.04 7.05
C VAL A 83 -9.04 -2.09 7.42
N GLY A 84 -9.88 -2.73 6.61
CA GLY A 84 -11.31 -2.92 6.92
C GLY A 84 -11.55 -3.71 8.21
N MET A 85 -10.79 -4.79 8.43
CA MET A 85 -10.87 -5.53 9.69
C MET A 85 -10.42 -4.68 10.89
N ALA A 86 -9.37 -3.89 10.74
CA ALA A 86 -8.87 -3.00 11.79
C ALA A 86 -9.88 -1.88 12.13
N THR A 87 -10.55 -1.29 11.13
CA THR A 87 -11.59 -0.28 11.38
C THR A 87 -12.84 -0.87 12.01
N ALA A 88 -13.26 -2.06 11.60
CA ALA A 88 -14.34 -2.80 12.25
C ALA A 88 -14.01 -3.12 13.72
N PHE A 89 -12.77 -3.53 14.00
CA PHE A 89 -12.29 -3.76 15.36
C PHE A 89 -12.23 -2.47 16.20
N LEU A 90 -11.82 -1.35 15.60
CA LEU A 90 -11.84 -0.04 16.27
C LEU A 90 -13.27 0.44 16.57
N TRP A 91 -14.23 0.16 15.67
CA TRP A 91 -15.65 0.41 15.94
C TRP A 91 -16.15 -0.40 17.13
N ALA A 92 -15.80 -1.69 17.18
CA ALA A 92 -16.14 -2.53 18.34
C ALA A 92 -15.50 -2.02 19.63
N THR A 93 -14.26 -1.53 19.56
CA THR A 93 -13.57 -0.92 20.69
C THR A 93 -14.25 0.37 21.13
N LEU A 94 -14.72 1.20 20.20
CA LEU A 94 -15.49 2.40 20.51
C LEU A 94 -16.80 2.06 21.22
N CYS A 95 -17.49 1.00 20.79
CA CYS A 95 -18.68 0.50 21.48
C CYS A 95 -18.35 0.08 22.93
N ALA A 96 -17.21 -0.60 23.14
CA ALA A 96 -16.74 -0.96 24.49
C ALA A 96 -16.43 0.28 25.36
N VAL A 97 -15.86 1.35 24.77
CA VAL A 97 -15.65 2.64 25.46
C VAL A 97 -16.99 3.23 25.91
N ILE A 98 -18.03 3.19 25.08
CA ILE A 98 -19.36 3.72 25.41
C ILE A 98 -19.99 2.94 26.57
N VAL A 99 -19.90 1.61 26.54
CA VAL A 99 -20.39 0.76 27.65
C VAL A 99 -19.64 1.09 28.94
N TRP A 100 -18.32 1.22 28.88
CA TRP A 100 -17.50 1.59 30.03
C TRP A 100 -17.85 2.98 30.58
N ALA A 101 -17.97 3.99 29.71
CA ALA A 101 -18.28 5.36 30.10
C ALA A 101 -19.71 5.55 30.62
N SER A 102 -20.64 4.67 30.23
CA SER A 102 -22.03 4.67 30.71
C SER A 102 -22.24 3.77 31.92
N GLU A 103 -21.18 3.20 32.49
CA GLU A 103 -21.25 2.23 33.60
C GLU A 103 -22.18 1.04 33.31
N GLY A 104 -22.31 0.67 32.02
CA GLY A 104 -23.19 -0.41 31.56
C GLY A 104 -24.67 -0.05 31.41
N ALA A 105 -25.05 1.22 31.57
CA ALA A 105 -26.45 1.64 31.42
C ALA A 105 -26.98 1.55 29.98
N GLN A 106 -26.10 1.58 28.98
CA GLN A 106 -26.47 1.48 27.57
C GLN A 106 -26.23 0.09 26.99
N ASP A 107 -27.25 -0.48 26.35
CA ASP A 107 -27.09 -1.64 25.48
C ASP A 107 -26.59 -1.19 24.09
N VAL A 108 -25.33 -1.52 23.80
CA VAL A 108 -24.65 -1.14 22.54
C VAL A 108 -24.66 -2.31 21.54
N GLY A 109 -25.32 -3.43 21.84
CA GLY A 109 -25.31 -4.64 21.01
C GLY A 109 -25.80 -4.39 19.58
N VAL A 110 -26.92 -3.67 19.42
CA VAL A 110 -27.46 -3.32 18.09
C VAL A 110 -26.53 -2.37 17.32
N ILE A 111 -25.97 -1.37 18.00
CA ILE A 111 -25.03 -0.39 17.42
C ILE A 111 -23.75 -1.09 16.95
N LEU A 112 -23.26 -2.04 17.75
CA LEU A 112 -22.11 -2.87 17.40
C LEU A 112 -22.38 -3.67 16.12
N VAL A 113 -23.48 -4.45 16.10
CA VAL A 113 -23.78 -5.36 14.99
C VAL A 113 -24.02 -4.60 13.68
N LEU A 114 -24.76 -3.49 13.72
CA LEU A 114 -25.06 -2.71 12.52
C LEU A 114 -23.87 -1.86 12.05
N GLY A 115 -23.10 -1.29 12.99
CA GLY A 115 -21.98 -0.41 12.66
C GLY A 115 -20.70 -1.15 12.23
N THR A 116 -20.49 -2.38 12.69
CA THR A 116 -19.29 -3.18 12.34
C THR A 116 -19.11 -3.39 10.82
N PRO A 117 -20.11 -3.87 10.05
CA PRO A 117 -19.94 -4.06 8.61
C PRO A 117 -19.72 -2.72 7.88
N LEU A 118 -20.40 -1.65 8.31
CA LEU A 118 -20.22 -0.31 7.74
C LEU A 118 -18.81 0.22 7.98
N ALA A 119 -18.32 0.14 9.22
CA ALA A 119 -16.95 0.54 9.57
C ALA A 119 -15.90 -0.26 8.80
N GLY A 120 -16.13 -1.55 8.58
CA GLY A 120 -15.24 -2.40 7.79
C GLY A 120 -15.20 -2.01 6.31
N VAL A 121 -16.35 -1.79 5.69
CA VAL A 121 -16.44 -1.36 4.28
C VAL A 121 -15.83 0.03 4.10
N LEU A 122 -16.09 0.96 5.03
CA LEU A 122 -15.50 2.30 4.99
C LEU A 122 -13.97 2.25 5.11
N GLY A 123 -13.42 1.44 6.01
CA GLY A 123 -11.97 1.24 6.13
C GLY A 123 -11.37 0.62 4.86
N PHE A 124 -12.00 -0.42 4.33
CA PHE A 124 -11.58 -1.06 3.08
C PHE A 124 -11.54 -0.05 1.93
N THR A 125 -12.61 0.72 1.74
CA THR A 125 -12.73 1.71 0.67
C THR A 125 -11.75 2.87 0.88
N GLY A 126 -11.57 3.31 2.12
CA GLY A 126 -10.59 4.33 2.50
C GLY A 126 -9.15 3.90 2.19
N ALA A 127 -8.81 2.62 2.33
CA ALA A 127 -7.50 2.09 1.92
C ALA A 127 -7.27 2.26 0.41
N TYR A 128 -8.28 1.98 -0.41
CA TYR A 128 -8.22 2.19 -1.86
C TYR A 128 -8.10 3.67 -2.22
N MET A 129 -8.91 4.53 -1.59
CA MET A 129 -8.84 5.98 -1.81
C MET A 129 -7.45 6.51 -1.48
N ARG A 130 -6.86 6.11 -0.36
CA ARG A 130 -5.49 6.47 0.03
C ARG A 130 -4.47 5.98 -0.99
N PHE A 131 -4.59 4.73 -1.42
CA PHE A 131 -3.66 4.15 -2.39
C PHE A 131 -3.72 4.87 -3.74
N TYR A 132 -4.92 5.11 -4.27
CA TYR A 132 -5.07 5.84 -5.53
C TYR A 132 -4.66 7.32 -5.40
N GLY A 133 -4.93 7.95 -4.26
CA GLY A 133 -4.44 9.32 -4.00
C GLY A 133 -2.92 9.43 -4.00
N ILE A 134 -2.19 8.36 -3.67
CA ILE A 134 -0.72 8.33 -3.81
C ILE A 134 -0.31 8.20 -5.27
N LEU A 135 -1.04 7.42 -6.07
CA LEU A 135 -0.76 7.24 -7.50
C LEU A 135 -1.07 8.49 -8.33
N GLU A 136 -2.06 9.28 -7.90
CA GLU A 136 -2.46 10.56 -8.50
C GLU A 136 -1.49 11.71 -8.20
N GLN A 137 -0.46 11.51 -7.36
CA GLN A 137 0.57 12.54 -7.18
C GLN A 137 1.41 12.69 -8.46
N ASP A 138 1.59 13.93 -8.90
CA ASP A 138 2.34 14.27 -10.11
C ASP A 138 3.86 14.10 -9.92
N ASP A 139 4.35 14.47 -8.74
CA ASP A 139 5.79 14.51 -8.44
C ASP A 139 6.22 13.43 -7.43
N PRO A 140 7.11 12.49 -7.81
CA PRO A 140 7.65 11.50 -6.90
C PRO A 140 8.54 12.08 -5.80
N TYR A 141 9.12 13.28 -5.98
CA TYR A 141 10.01 13.89 -4.98
C TYR A 141 9.27 14.40 -3.75
N GLY A 142 7.96 14.66 -3.86
CA GLY A 142 7.10 15.04 -2.74
C GLY A 142 6.71 13.87 -1.82
N MET A 143 7.08 12.63 -2.18
CA MET A 143 6.66 11.43 -1.45
C MET A 143 7.50 11.20 -0.19
N ARG A 144 6.81 10.96 0.92
CA ARG A 144 7.45 10.86 2.25
C ARG A 144 8.16 9.54 2.52
N SER A 145 7.95 8.52 1.70
CA SER A 145 8.53 7.19 1.94
C SER A 145 8.98 6.52 0.66
N MET A 146 10.07 5.76 0.76
CA MET A 146 10.61 4.97 -0.35
C MET A 146 9.57 3.99 -0.92
N TRP A 147 8.69 3.46 -0.05
CA TRP A 147 7.59 2.62 -0.47
C TRP A 147 6.62 3.36 -1.40
N MET A 148 6.28 4.63 -1.13
CA MET A 148 5.35 5.41 -1.95
C MET A 148 5.92 5.56 -3.36
N VAL A 149 7.18 5.94 -3.46
CA VAL A 149 7.89 6.11 -4.74
C VAL A 149 8.01 4.77 -5.48
N THR A 150 8.33 3.69 -4.75
CA THR A 150 8.42 2.34 -5.33
C THR A 150 7.08 1.88 -5.90
N LEU A 151 5.98 2.09 -5.17
CA LEU A 151 4.64 1.74 -5.61
C LEU A 151 4.23 2.56 -6.84
N TRP A 152 4.44 3.88 -6.76
CA TRP A 152 4.11 4.83 -7.81
C TRP A 152 4.83 4.49 -9.12
N THR A 153 6.12 4.17 -9.03
CA THR A 153 6.96 3.76 -10.17
C THR A 153 6.49 2.42 -10.73
N ARG A 154 6.23 1.45 -9.86
CA ARG A 154 5.80 0.10 -10.26
C ARG A 154 4.47 0.12 -11.02
N GLU A 155 3.47 0.87 -10.56
CA GLU A 155 2.17 0.92 -11.24
C GLU A 155 2.26 1.62 -12.60
N ARG A 156 3.11 2.64 -12.76
CA ARG A 156 3.39 3.25 -14.07
C ARG A 156 4.03 2.27 -15.05
N LEU A 157 5.05 1.52 -14.62
CA LEU A 157 5.64 0.45 -15.44
C LEU A 157 4.64 -0.65 -15.81
N ARG A 158 3.75 -1.00 -14.87
CA ARG A 158 2.70 -2.01 -15.10
C ARG A 158 1.70 -1.55 -16.15
N GLU A 159 1.26 -0.30 -16.10
CA GLU A 159 0.36 0.28 -17.10
C GLU A 159 1.07 0.48 -18.45
N ALA A 160 2.36 0.86 -18.46
CA ALA A 160 3.16 0.93 -19.69
C ALA A 160 3.22 -0.44 -20.40
N HIS A 161 3.50 -1.51 -19.65
CA HIS A 161 3.46 -2.88 -20.18
C HIS A 161 2.08 -3.29 -20.70
N ARG A 162 1.00 -2.89 -20.02
CA ARG A 162 -0.38 -3.17 -20.46
C ARG A 162 -0.72 -2.44 -21.75
N SER A 163 -0.39 -1.16 -21.85
CA SER A 163 -0.56 -0.35 -23.06
C SER A 163 0.21 -0.97 -24.24
N LYS A 164 1.46 -1.36 -24.01
CA LYS A 164 2.29 -1.99 -25.05
C LYS A 164 1.71 -3.31 -25.55
N ARG A 165 1.27 -4.19 -24.65
CA ARG A 165 0.60 -5.47 -25.04
C ARG A 165 -0.72 -5.26 -25.79
N ARG A 166 -1.45 -4.17 -25.52
CA ARG A 166 -2.68 -3.85 -26.26
C ARG A 166 -2.37 -3.47 -27.71
N HIS A 167 -1.30 -2.71 -27.95
CA HIS A 167 -0.88 -2.36 -29.32
C HIS A 167 -0.47 -3.56 -30.15
N GLU A 168 0.22 -4.54 -29.54
CA GLU A 168 0.65 -5.76 -30.21
C GLU A 168 -0.53 -6.61 -30.72
N GLY A 169 -1.75 -6.39 -30.19
CA GLY A 169 -2.96 -7.14 -30.56
C GLY A 169 -3.84 -6.51 -31.64
N ILE A 170 -3.54 -5.28 -32.11
CA ILE A 170 -4.41 -4.54 -33.05
C ILE A 170 -3.66 -4.25 -34.37
N PRO A 171 -3.82 -5.08 -35.41
CA PRO A 171 -3.32 -4.76 -36.74
C PRO A 171 -4.38 -3.94 -37.49
N ILE A 172 -4.34 -2.61 -37.38
CA ILE A 172 -5.13 -1.73 -38.27
C ILE A 172 -4.19 -0.70 -38.91
N PRO A 173 -3.68 -0.97 -40.12
CA PRO A 173 -2.89 -0.02 -40.89
C PRO A 173 -3.73 1.22 -41.24
N GLY A 174 -3.21 2.41 -40.95
CA GLY A 174 -3.72 3.67 -41.52
C GLY A 174 -4.73 4.46 -40.68
N LEU A 175 -5.11 4.00 -39.47
CA LEU A 175 -6.00 4.77 -38.59
C LEU A 175 -5.19 5.38 -37.43
N GLN A 176 -4.76 6.64 -37.58
CA GLN A 176 -4.25 7.45 -36.46
C GLN A 176 -5.42 7.83 -35.54
N VAL A 177 -5.93 6.88 -34.78
CA VAL A 177 -6.90 7.17 -33.71
C VAL A 177 -6.09 7.62 -32.51
N ALA A 178 -6.46 8.77 -31.93
CA ALA A 178 -5.97 9.17 -30.63
C ALA A 178 -6.23 8.03 -29.63
N GLU A 179 -5.16 7.38 -29.19
CA GLU A 179 -5.29 6.17 -28.41
C GLU A 179 -5.90 6.52 -27.03
N PRO A 180 -6.99 5.84 -26.60
CA PRO A 180 -7.56 6.11 -25.30
C PRO A 180 -6.59 5.71 -24.18
N PRO A 181 -6.67 6.33 -23.00
CA PRO A 181 -5.81 5.97 -21.87
C PRO A 181 -5.95 4.47 -21.55
N PRO A 182 -4.83 3.80 -21.18
CA PRO A 182 -4.83 2.35 -20.96
C PRO A 182 -5.76 1.90 -19.83
N SER A 183 -6.01 2.80 -18.85
CA SER A 183 -6.99 2.59 -17.79
C SER A 183 -7.61 3.91 -17.31
N VAL A 184 -8.77 3.82 -16.63
CA VAL A 184 -9.45 4.96 -15.98
C VAL A 184 -8.58 5.61 -14.89
N HIS A 185 -7.60 4.88 -14.35
CA HIS A 185 -6.68 5.43 -13.36
C HIS A 185 -5.60 6.30 -14.01
N VAL A 186 -5.08 5.88 -15.17
CA VAL A 186 -4.05 6.63 -15.91
C VAL A 186 -4.55 7.99 -16.35
N SER A 187 -5.83 8.12 -16.71
CA SER A 187 -6.42 9.43 -17.04
C SER A 187 -6.45 10.40 -15.84
N ARG A 188 -6.37 9.90 -14.60
CA ARG A 188 -6.32 10.72 -13.38
C ARG A 188 -4.91 11.13 -12.99
N TRP A 189 -3.88 10.48 -13.52
CA TRP A 189 -2.48 10.75 -13.19
C TRP A 189 -1.92 12.01 -13.86
N GLY A 190 -2.74 12.76 -14.61
CA GLY A 190 -2.29 13.94 -15.34
C GLY A 190 -1.35 13.66 -16.52
N ILE A 191 -0.95 12.41 -16.74
CA ILE A 191 -0.04 12.00 -17.81
C ILE A 191 -0.79 12.06 -19.14
N LYS A 192 -0.22 12.78 -20.11
CA LYS A 192 -0.67 12.78 -21.50
C LYS A 192 0.51 12.53 -22.42
N PRO A 193 0.39 11.62 -23.41
CA PRO A 193 1.42 11.48 -24.42
C PRO A 193 1.54 12.76 -25.24
N ALA A 194 2.78 13.14 -25.58
CA ALA A 194 3.03 14.19 -26.55
C ALA A 194 2.53 13.80 -27.94
N GLU A 195 2.41 14.77 -28.85
CA GLU A 195 1.98 14.52 -30.23
C GLU A 195 2.92 13.51 -30.91
N GLY A 196 2.36 12.42 -31.43
CA GLY A 196 3.13 11.31 -32.02
C GLY A 196 3.79 10.34 -31.03
N GLN A 197 3.60 10.53 -29.72
CA GLN A 197 4.11 9.65 -28.67
C GLN A 197 3.08 8.59 -28.27
N SER A 198 3.51 7.34 -28.03
CA SER A 198 2.62 6.29 -27.50
C SER A 198 2.40 6.42 -25.99
N TRP A 199 1.25 5.95 -25.49
CA TRP A 199 0.99 5.89 -24.04
C TRP A 199 2.06 5.10 -23.28
N SER A 200 2.56 4.00 -23.84
CA SER A 200 3.63 3.21 -23.23
C SER A 200 4.87 4.05 -22.97
N SER A 201 5.31 4.85 -23.93
CA SER A 201 6.51 5.68 -23.79
C SER A 201 6.32 6.87 -22.86
N ALA A 202 5.12 7.48 -22.81
CA ALA A 202 4.81 8.53 -21.85
C ALA A 202 4.80 7.99 -20.40
N LEU A 203 4.25 6.79 -20.19
CA LEU A 203 4.24 6.11 -18.90
C LEU A 203 5.63 5.63 -18.49
N GLU A 204 6.45 5.17 -19.42
CA GLU A 204 7.86 4.82 -19.18
C GLU A 204 8.67 6.05 -18.75
N ALA A 205 8.52 7.18 -19.45
CA ALA A 205 9.19 8.42 -19.08
C ALA A 205 8.80 8.87 -17.67
N SER A 206 7.51 8.80 -17.33
CA SER A 206 7.04 9.08 -15.97
C SER A 206 7.55 8.06 -14.95
N ALA A 207 7.71 6.78 -15.31
CA ALA A 207 8.31 5.81 -14.40
C ALA A 207 9.79 6.11 -14.15
N VAL A 208 10.55 6.55 -15.17
CA VAL A 208 11.98 6.90 -15.03
C VAL A 208 12.19 8.00 -14.00
N THR A 209 11.35 9.04 -13.97
CA THR A 209 11.46 10.10 -12.94
C THR A 209 11.26 9.54 -11.52
N GLY A 210 10.43 8.50 -11.36
CA GLY A 210 10.28 7.80 -10.09
C GLY A 210 11.48 6.93 -9.73
N ILE A 211 12.18 6.37 -10.71
CA ILE A 211 13.43 5.63 -10.50
C ILE A 211 14.53 6.61 -10.05
N GLU A 212 14.67 7.75 -10.71
CA GLU A 212 15.61 8.81 -10.34
C GLU A 212 15.33 9.32 -8.91
N ALA A 213 14.06 9.57 -8.58
CA ALA A 213 13.67 9.99 -7.23
C ALA A 213 14.01 8.93 -6.16
N LEU A 214 13.96 7.64 -6.49
CA LEU A 214 14.41 6.58 -5.57
C LEU A 214 15.92 6.65 -5.31
N GLU A 215 16.71 6.89 -6.35
CA GLU A 215 18.17 6.98 -6.25
C GLU A 215 18.59 8.24 -5.50
N ASP A 216 17.96 9.38 -5.78
CA ASP A 216 18.31 10.67 -5.20
C ASP A 216 17.86 10.79 -3.73
N LEU A 217 16.59 10.49 -3.43
CA LEU A 217 16.05 10.67 -2.07
C LEU A 217 16.52 9.58 -1.09
N PHE A 218 16.85 8.40 -1.61
CA PHE A 218 17.21 7.24 -0.79
C PHE A 218 18.60 6.70 -1.13
N ALA A 219 19.50 7.56 -1.60
CA ALA A 219 20.89 7.21 -1.95
C ALA A 219 21.63 6.45 -0.84
N SER A 220 21.37 6.79 0.42
CA SER A 220 21.98 6.14 1.58
C SER A 220 21.44 4.74 1.89
N VAL A 221 20.42 4.27 1.15
CA VAL A 221 19.76 2.98 1.35
C VAL A 221 20.17 2.03 0.21
N GLY A 222 20.96 0.99 0.53
CA GLY A 222 21.48 0.06 -0.49
C GLY A 222 20.40 -0.65 -1.31
N ILE A 223 19.22 -0.91 -0.71
CA ILE A 223 18.08 -1.48 -1.43
C ILE A 223 17.49 -0.51 -2.46
N ALA A 224 17.53 0.80 -2.24
CA ALA A 224 16.99 1.76 -3.20
C ALA A 224 17.66 1.58 -4.57
N HIS A 225 18.98 1.42 -4.58
CA HIS A 225 19.77 1.10 -5.77
C HIS A 225 19.42 -0.27 -6.38
N SER A 226 19.18 -1.29 -5.56
CA SER A 226 18.74 -2.61 -6.04
C SER A 226 17.36 -2.57 -6.70
N ILE A 227 16.42 -1.83 -6.11
CA ILE A 227 15.08 -1.61 -6.66
C ILE A 227 15.16 -0.79 -7.94
N ALA A 228 15.88 0.33 -7.92
CA ALA A 228 16.08 1.20 -9.08
C ALA A 228 16.72 0.43 -10.25
N SER A 229 17.79 -0.33 -10.00
CA SER A 229 18.41 -1.19 -11.02
C SER A 229 17.47 -2.26 -11.57
N THR A 230 16.56 -2.79 -10.74
CA THR A 230 15.52 -3.72 -11.20
C THR A 230 14.52 -3.02 -12.11
N PHE A 231 14.09 -1.81 -11.75
CA PHE A 231 13.20 -1.01 -12.59
C PHE A 231 13.86 -0.57 -13.90
N TYR A 232 15.15 -0.18 -13.90
CA TYR A 232 15.90 0.10 -15.12
C TYR A 232 16.02 -1.12 -16.05
N LYS A 233 16.17 -2.33 -15.49
CA LYS A 233 16.15 -3.55 -16.32
C LYS A 233 14.81 -3.76 -17.00
N VAL A 234 13.71 -3.40 -16.33
CA VAL A 234 12.36 -3.50 -16.89
C VAL A 234 12.14 -2.45 -17.99
N THR A 235 12.60 -1.20 -17.79
CA THR A 235 12.51 -0.15 -18.81
C THR A 235 13.40 -0.41 -20.02
N THR A 236 14.61 -0.94 -19.83
CA THR A 236 15.51 -1.29 -20.96
C THR A 236 14.99 -2.46 -21.79
N GLN A 237 14.33 -3.45 -21.17
CA GLN A 237 13.60 -4.49 -21.91
C GLN A 237 12.44 -3.92 -22.73
N LEU A 238 11.80 -2.87 -22.22
CA LEU A 238 10.76 -2.15 -22.95
C LEU A 238 11.34 -1.36 -24.14
N SER A 239 12.48 -0.68 -23.97
CA SER A 239 13.10 0.14 -25.02
C SER A 239 13.75 -0.69 -26.13
N HIS A 240 14.51 -1.75 -25.83
CA HIS A 240 15.16 -2.59 -26.84
C HIS A 240 14.19 -3.34 -27.75
N TYR A 241 12.96 -3.54 -27.29
CA TYR A 241 11.92 -4.12 -28.14
C TYR A 241 11.39 -3.11 -29.18
N LYS A 242 11.53 -1.80 -28.93
CA LYS A 242 11.20 -0.74 -29.89
C LYS A 242 12.18 -0.72 -31.07
N GLU A 243 13.41 -1.20 -30.90
CA GLU A 243 14.44 -1.27 -31.96
C GLU A 243 14.29 -2.50 -32.86
N ARG A 244 13.44 -3.46 -32.51
CA ARG A 244 13.21 -4.70 -33.28
C ARG A 244 11.95 -4.69 -34.15
N GLN A 245 11.17 -3.61 -34.10
CA GLN A 245 9.99 -3.38 -34.94
C GLN A 245 10.28 -2.28 -35.95
#